data_AF-A0A7J3JMS6-F1
#
_entry.id   AF-A0A7J3JMS6-F1
#
_cell.length_a   1.000
_cell.length_b   1.000
_cell.length_c   1.000
_cell.angle_alpha   90.00
_cell.angle_beta   90.00
_cell.angle_gamma   90.00
#
_symmetry.space_group_name_H-M   'P 1'
#
loop_
_entity.id
_entity.type
_entity.pdbx_description
1 polymer ?
#
loop_
_entity_poly.entity_id
_entity_poly.type
_entity_poly.pdbx_seq_one_letter_code
_entity_poly.pdbx_strand_id
1 'polypeptide(L)'
;MNANDIHYLTKRALKGDVEKARIVLRYLDRYRVSVASISAYLIVFQFAMNLLDISEECRFCGGRCCKERGYIPIYQFDIDDVTSMLGADAIRYFMKINSNYYLGRPCPFLKDWMCSINKVKPYACLSYPFASEEIQIGLFNRESNHPYPQPFIPHHCIAGYKAWKIISQAIDEFNAKNGRIPKPIELLEILWRSLNNIQ
;
A
#
# COMPACT_ATOMS: atom_id res chain seq x y z
N MET A 1 -9.84 -0.71 18.94
CA MET A 1 -10.16 -0.68 17.51
C MET A 1 -10.37 -2.10 17.08
N ASN A 2 -11.48 -2.40 16.42
CA ASN A 2 -11.69 -3.72 15.83
C ASN A 2 -10.87 -3.83 14.51
N ALA A 3 -10.83 -5.01 13.90
CA ALA A 3 -10.06 -5.25 12.67
C ALA A 3 -10.55 -4.39 11.49
N ASN A 4 -11.86 -4.20 11.35
CA ASN A 4 -12.45 -3.38 10.27
C ASN A 4 -12.08 -1.91 10.41
N ASP A 5 -12.06 -1.37 11.62
CA ASP A 5 -11.62 0.01 11.89
C ASP A 5 -10.17 0.20 11.44
N ILE A 6 -9.30 -0.78 11.74
CA ILE A 6 -7.89 -0.72 11.37
C ILE A 6 -7.74 -0.76 9.86
N HIS A 7 -8.41 -1.67 9.16
CA HIS A 7 -8.37 -1.73 7.70
C HIS A 7 -8.88 -0.44 7.04
N TYR A 8 -9.96 0.13 7.57
CA TYR A 8 -10.48 1.40 7.09
C TYR A 8 -9.48 2.55 7.32
N LEU A 9 -8.91 2.67 8.52
CA LEU A 9 -7.90 3.68 8.83
C LEU A 9 -6.65 3.53 7.95
N THR A 10 -6.18 2.29 7.75
CA THR A 10 -5.04 2.02 6.86
C THR A 10 -5.38 2.39 5.42
N LYS A 11 -6.57 2.06 4.90
CA LYS A 11 -7.00 2.51 3.57
C LYS A 11 -6.92 4.04 3.45
N ARG A 12 -7.44 4.77 4.43
CA ARG A 12 -7.38 6.24 4.44
C ARG A 12 -5.94 6.75 4.47
N ALA A 13 -5.10 6.13 5.30
CA ALA A 13 -3.67 6.41 5.34
C ALA A 13 -3.03 6.25 3.96
N LEU A 14 -3.21 5.09 3.32
CA LEU A 14 -2.62 4.80 2.01
C LEU A 14 -3.17 5.68 0.87
N LYS A 15 -4.30 6.35 1.06
CA LYS A 15 -4.82 7.40 0.16
C LYS A 15 -4.19 8.78 0.39
N GLY A 16 -3.23 8.90 1.29
CA GLY A 16 -2.52 10.15 1.60
C GLY A 16 -2.95 10.86 2.88
N ASP A 17 -3.87 10.31 3.68
CA ASP A 17 -4.26 10.91 4.95
C ASP A 17 -3.19 10.63 6.03
N VAL A 18 -2.23 11.55 6.16
CA VAL A 18 -1.09 11.41 7.08
C VAL A 18 -1.52 11.29 8.54
N GLU A 19 -2.64 11.89 8.95
CA GLU A 19 -3.14 11.75 10.33
C GLU A 19 -3.62 10.32 10.61
N LYS A 20 -4.30 9.70 9.64
CA LYS A 20 -4.67 8.28 9.77
C LYS A 20 -3.44 7.39 9.75
N ALA A 21 -2.42 7.71 8.94
CA ALA A 21 -1.14 7.00 8.96
C ALA A 21 -0.51 7.06 10.37
N ARG A 22 -0.43 8.25 10.98
CA ARG A 22 0.08 8.44 12.35
C ARG A 22 -0.71 7.63 13.39
N ILE A 23 -2.04 7.58 13.28
CA ILE A 23 -2.89 6.78 14.18
C ILE A 23 -2.57 5.29 14.05
N VAL A 24 -2.49 4.76 12.83
CA VAL A 24 -2.20 3.35 12.59
C VAL A 24 -0.79 2.97 13.08
N LEU A 25 0.22 3.80 12.79
CA LEU A 25 1.59 3.53 13.25
C LEU A 25 1.71 3.55 14.78
N ARG A 26 1.08 4.53 15.45
CA ARG A 26 1.01 4.56 16.92
C ARG A 26 0.28 3.35 17.48
N TYR A 27 -0.78 2.88 16.82
CA TYR A 27 -1.48 1.68 17.24
C TYR A 27 -0.57 0.44 17.22
N LEU A 28 0.18 0.24 16.12
CA LEU A 28 1.10 -0.88 15.95
C LEU A 28 2.29 -0.84 16.92
N ASP A 29 2.85 0.35 17.18
CA ASP A 29 4.00 0.53 18.08
C ASP A 29 3.72 0.04 19.53
N ARG A 30 2.45 0.05 19.96
CA ARG A 30 2.06 -0.42 21.30
C ARG A 30 2.29 -1.91 21.53
N TYR A 31 2.29 -2.72 20.46
CA TYR A 31 2.41 -4.17 20.58
C TYR A 31 3.84 -4.63 20.86
N ARG A 32 4.85 -3.82 20.53
CA ARG A 32 6.28 -4.10 20.80
C ARG A 32 6.75 -5.49 20.35
N VAL A 33 6.16 -6.03 19.28
CA VAL A 33 6.53 -7.30 18.65
C VAL A 33 7.06 -7.06 17.24
N SER A 34 7.92 -7.97 16.76
CA SER A 34 8.57 -7.87 15.43
C SER A 34 7.56 -7.71 14.30
N VAL A 35 6.50 -8.51 14.28
CA VAL A 35 5.45 -8.46 13.26
C VAL A 35 4.81 -7.07 13.17
N ALA A 36 4.47 -6.46 14.30
CA ALA A 36 3.86 -5.12 14.32
C ALA A 36 4.82 -4.04 13.80
N SER A 37 6.12 -4.14 14.16
CA SER A 37 7.15 -3.25 13.64
C SER A 37 7.31 -3.38 12.12
N ILE A 38 7.36 -4.60 11.61
CA ILE A 38 7.48 -4.86 10.17
C ILE A 38 6.24 -4.34 9.43
N SER A 39 5.03 -4.63 9.92
CA SER A 39 3.78 -4.10 9.36
C SER A 39 3.79 -2.57 9.30
N ALA A 40 4.31 -1.90 10.34
CA ALA A 40 4.41 -0.44 10.37
C ALA A 40 5.34 0.10 9.26
N TYR A 41 6.48 -0.54 8.99
CA TYR A 41 7.34 -0.17 7.86
C TYR A 41 6.65 -0.39 6.51
N LEU A 42 6.00 -1.55 6.32
CA LEU A 42 5.31 -1.86 5.06
C LEU A 42 4.21 -0.84 4.75
N ILE A 43 3.46 -0.40 5.77
CA ILE A 43 2.45 0.67 5.64
C ILE A 43 3.10 1.98 5.19
N VAL A 44 4.25 2.35 5.74
CA VAL A 44 4.98 3.57 5.34
C VAL A 44 5.46 3.47 3.89
N PHE A 45 5.91 2.30 3.45
CA PHE A 45 6.34 2.09 2.07
C PHE A 45 5.18 2.20 1.08
N GLN A 46 4.05 1.57 1.41
CA GLN A 46 2.83 1.66 0.63
C GLN A 46 2.29 3.10 0.60
N PHE A 47 2.32 3.80 1.73
CA PHE A 47 1.94 5.21 1.83
C PHE A 47 2.75 6.06 0.85
N ALA A 48 4.08 5.98 0.93
CA ALA A 48 4.96 6.76 0.07
C ALA A 48 4.76 6.42 -1.41
N MET A 49 4.61 5.15 -1.75
CA MET A 49 4.38 4.75 -3.13
C MET A 49 3.07 5.28 -3.72
N ASN A 50 1.99 5.33 -2.94
CA ASN A 50 0.72 5.86 -3.44
C ASN A 50 0.72 7.39 -3.65
N LEU A 51 1.72 8.09 -3.11
CA LEU A 51 1.88 9.54 -3.25
C LEU A 51 2.92 9.95 -4.30
N LEU A 52 3.83 9.04 -4.67
CA LEU A 52 4.81 9.28 -5.72
C LEU A 52 4.14 9.32 -7.11
N ASP A 53 4.62 10.21 -7.98
CA ASP A 53 4.30 10.11 -9.41
C ASP A 53 5.09 8.95 -10.04
N ILE A 54 4.35 7.87 -10.28
CA ILE A 54 4.82 6.62 -10.88
C ILE A 54 4.06 6.28 -12.16
N SER A 55 3.38 7.27 -12.74
CA SER A 55 2.46 7.09 -13.86
C SER A 55 3.15 6.51 -15.09
N GLU A 56 4.32 7.03 -15.45
CA GLU A 56 5.14 6.52 -16.56
C GLU A 56 5.63 5.08 -16.31
N GLU A 57 6.05 4.74 -15.09
CA GLU A 57 6.44 3.36 -14.77
C GLU A 57 5.26 2.38 -14.86
N CYS A 58 4.08 2.81 -14.42
CA CYS A 58 2.84 2.04 -14.55
C CYS A 58 2.43 1.87 -16.02
N ARG A 59 2.61 2.91 -16.84
CA ARG A 59 2.38 2.89 -18.29
C ARG A 59 3.31 1.90 -18.98
N PHE A 60 4.61 1.92 -18.67
CA PHE A 60 5.58 0.99 -19.22
C PHE A 60 5.27 -0.46 -18.83
N CYS A 61 4.87 -0.70 -17.57
CA CYS A 61 4.42 -2.02 -17.10
C CYS A 61 3.06 -2.44 -17.71
N GLY A 62 2.34 -1.50 -18.33
CA GLY A 62 1.03 -1.72 -18.94
C GLY A 62 -0.05 -2.10 -17.93
N GLY A 63 0.05 -1.66 -16.67
CA GLY A 63 -0.91 -1.98 -15.62
C GLY A 63 -1.01 -3.47 -15.29
N ARG A 64 0.10 -4.24 -15.39
CA ARG A 64 0.11 -5.70 -15.22
C ARG A 64 -0.53 -6.19 -13.91
N CYS A 65 -0.40 -5.45 -12.81
CA CYS A 65 -1.05 -5.77 -11.54
C CYS A 65 -2.58 -5.78 -11.61
N CYS A 66 -3.18 -5.10 -12.60
CA CYS A 66 -4.61 -5.12 -12.87
C CYS A 66 -5.02 -6.20 -13.89
N LYS A 67 -4.06 -6.77 -14.63
CA LYS A 67 -4.31 -7.77 -15.70
C LYS A 67 -4.15 -9.21 -15.21
N GLU A 68 -3.17 -9.45 -14.34
CA GLU A 68 -2.72 -10.80 -13.97
C GLU A 68 -2.96 -11.13 -12.48
N ARG A 69 -2.91 -12.43 -12.15
CA ARG A 69 -3.15 -13.06 -10.82
C ARG A 69 -4.62 -13.25 -10.44
N GLY A 70 -4.84 -13.86 -9.27
CA GLY A 70 -6.16 -14.18 -8.72
C GLY A 70 -6.97 -12.98 -8.23
N TYR A 71 -8.05 -13.28 -7.53
CA TYR A 71 -9.02 -12.31 -7.04
C TYR A 71 -8.43 -11.32 -6.03
N ILE A 72 -8.89 -10.07 -6.09
CA ILE A 72 -8.54 -9.04 -5.09
C ILE A 72 -9.62 -9.06 -4.01
N PRO A 73 -9.28 -9.23 -2.72
CA PRO A 73 -10.26 -9.12 -1.64
C PRO A 73 -10.77 -7.68 -1.52
N ILE A 74 -12.08 -7.54 -1.32
CA ILE A 74 -12.80 -6.27 -1.25
C ILE A 74 -13.55 -6.20 0.07
N TYR A 75 -13.34 -5.11 0.80
CA TYR A 75 -14.08 -4.84 2.03
C TYR A 75 -15.38 -4.07 1.74
N GLN A 76 -16.32 -4.07 2.69
CA GLN A 76 -17.57 -3.33 2.51
C GLN A 76 -17.32 -1.84 2.24
N PHE A 77 -16.39 -1.20 2.96
CA PHE A 77 -16.03 0.20 2.71
C PHE A 77 -15.38 0.46 1.32
N ASP A 78 -14.91 -0.58 0.62
CA ASP A 78 -14.43 -0.45 -0.76
C ASP A 78 -15.61 -0.42 -1.74
N ILE A 79 -16.62 -1.24 -1.49
CA ILE A 79 -17.87 -1.26 -2.25
C ILE A 79 -18.59 0.08 -2.09
N ASP A 80 -18.70 0.56 -0.86
CA ASP A 80 -19.38 1.83 -0.55
C ASP A 80 -18.69 3.01 -1.26
N ASP A 81 -17.36 3.06 -1.24
CA ASP A 81 -16.56 4.09 -1.93
C ASP A 81 -16.76 4.04 -3.46
N VAL A 82 -16.75 2.85 -4.07
CA VAL A 82 -16.89 2.68 -5.52
C VAL A 82 -18.31 2.97 -5.99
N THR A 83 -19.32 2.49 -5.27
CA THR A 83 -20.73 2.74 -5.57
C THR A 83 -21.11 4.19 -5.36
N SER A 84 -20.53 4.88 -4.37
CA SER A 84 -20.70 6.33 -4.21
C SER A 84 -20.13 7.12 -5.38
N MET A 85 -19.01 6.66 -5.98
CA MET A 85 -18.39 7.32 -7.13
C MET A 85 -19.09 7.02 -8.46
N LEU A 86 -19.53 5.78 -8.67
CA LEU A 86 -20.00 5.29 -9.98
C LEU A 86 -21.51 5.01 -10.04
N GLY A 87 -22.23 5.12 -8.91
CA GLY A 87 -23.63 4.74 -8.77
C GLY A 87 -23.82 3.32 -8.23
N ALA A 88 -25.04 3.03 -7.76
CA ALA A 88 -25.40 1.76 -7.11
C ALA A 88 -25.14 0.53 -7.99
N ASP A 89 -25.30 0.66 -9.31
CA ASP A 89 -25.06 -0.41 -10.28
C ASP A 89 -23.61 -0.92 -10.30
N ALA A 90 -22.65 -0.16 -9.76
CA ALA A 90 -21.25 -0.57 -9.67
C ALA A 90 -21.05 -1.81 -8.78
N ILE A 91 -22.05 -2.18 -7.97
CA ILE A 91 -22.03 -3.43 -7.19
C ILE A 91 -21.78 -4.66 -8.07
N ARG A 92 -22.21 -4.63 -9.34
CA ARG A 92 -22.05 -5.72 -10.31
C ARG A 92 -20.59 -6.08 -10.62
N TYR A 93 -19.64 -5.19 -10.32
CA TYR A 93 -18.21 -5.43 -10.53
C TYR A 93 -17.58 -6.30 -9.43
N PHE A 94 -18.30 -6.55 -8.33
CA PHE A 94 -17.82 -7.33 -7.19
C PHE A 94 -18.50 -8.70 -7.16
N MET A 95 -17.69 -9.76 -7.11
CA MET A 95 -18.17 -11.13 -6.95
C MET A 95 -18.25 -11.46 -5.47
N LYS A 96 -19.37 -12.05 -5.05
CA LYS A 96 -19.53 -12.58 -3.70
C LYS A 96 -19.21 -14.06 -3.70
N ILE A 97 -18.20 -14.47 -2.93
CA ILE A 97 -17.83 -15.87 -2.73
C ILE A 97 -17.93 -16.14 -1.24
N ASN A 98 -18.85 -17.02 -0.84
CA ASN A 98 -19.26 -17.22 0.55
C ASN A 98 -19.70 -15.88 1.18
N SER A 99 -19.00 -15.46 2.24
CA SER A 99 -19.26 -14.21 2.98
C SER A 99 -18.36 -13.05 2.57
N ASN A 100 -17.47 -13.23 1.58
CA ASN A 100 -16.47 -12.25 1.19
C ASN A 100 -16.72 -11.71 -0.23
N TYR A 101 -16.32 -10.46 -0.46
CA TYR A 101 -16.37 -9.83 -1.78
C TYR A 101 -14.99 -9.79 -2.44
N TYR A 102 -15.01 -9.90 -3.75
CA TYR A 102 -13.81 -9.98 -4.57
C TYR A 102 -13.96 -9.18 -5.85
N LEU A 103 -12.87 -8.55 -6.29
CA LEU A 103 -12.74 -7.94 -7.61
C LEU A 103 -11.95 -8.88 -8.52
N GLY A 104 -12.54 -9.20 -9.67
CA GLY A 104 -11.94 -10.04 -10.70
C GLY A 104 -10.74 -9.39 -11.39
N ARG A 105 -9.85 -10.23 -11.92
CA ARG A 105 -8.83 -9.85 -12.89
C ARG A 105 -9.03 -10.66 -14.19
N PRO A 106 -8.93 -10.07 -15.40
CA PRO A 106 -8.60 -8.67 -15.68
C PRO A 106 -9.56 -7.66 -15.04
N CYS A 107 -9.01 -6.61 -14.45
CA CYS A 107 -9.77 -5.65 -13.65
C CYS A 107 -10.75 -4.87 -14.54
N PRO A 108 -12.06 -4.84 -14.22
CA PRO A 108 -13.05 -4.12 -15.03
C PRO A 108 -12.85 -2.60 -15.04
N PHE A 109 -12.07 -2.08 -14.09
CA PHE A 109 -11.76 -0.66 -13.99
C PHE A 109 -10.46 -0.26 -14.71
N LEU A 110 -9.76 -1.21 -15.34
CA LEU A 110 -8.55 -0.93 -16.10
C LEU A 110 -8.91 -0.31 -17.46
N LYS A 111 -8.38 0.88 -17.74
CA LYS A 111 -8.42 1.53 -19.05
C LYS A 111 -6.99 1.67 -19.55
N ASP A 112 -6.61 0.83 -20.50
CA ASP A 112 -5.23 0.61 -20.95
C ASP A 112 -4.27 0.18 -19.82
N TRP A 113 -3.62 1.16 -19.19
CA TRP A 113 -2.73 1.00 -18.04
C TRP A 113 -3.23 1.74 -16.79
N MET A 114 -4.27 2.58 -16.94
CA MET A 114 -4.79 3.44 -15.88
C MET A 114 -5.95 2.79 -15.14
N CYS A 115 -6.02 3.03 -13.82
CA CYS A 115 -7.16 2.65 -13.01
C CYS A 115 -8.23 3.77 -13.07
N SER A 116 -9.38 3.50 -13.67
CA SER A 116 -10.48 4.48 -13.77
C SER A 116 -11.09 4.87 -12.42
N ILE A 117 -10.93 4.02 -11.39
CA ILE A 117 -11.35 4.29 -10.01
C ILE A 117 -10.18 4.67 -9.10
N ASN A 118 -9.07 5.20 -9.64
CA ASN A 118 -7.86 5.50 -8.85
C ASN A 118 -8.15 6.32 -7.57
N LYS A 119 -9.05 7.30 -7.63
CA LYS A 119 -9.47 8.13 -6.48
C LYS A 119 -10.13 7.32 -5.34
N VAL A 120 -10.76 6.20 -5.65
CA VAL A 120 -11.47 5.32 -4.71
C VAL A 120 -10.91 3.90 -4.75
N LYS A 121 -9.62 3.77 -5.08
CA LYS A 121 -8.93 2.49 -5.22
C LYS A 121 -9.17 1.61 -3.96
N PRO A 122 -9.52 0.33 -4.12
CA PRO A 122 -9.75 -0.57 -2.99
C PRO A 122 -8.52 -0.70 -2.08
N TYR A 123 -8.73 -1.00 -0.80
CA TYR A 123 -7.65 -1.14 0.19
C TYR A 123 -6.55 -2.11 -0.27
N ALA A 124 -6.91 -3.31 -0.68
CA ALA A 124 -5.95 -4.30 -1.17
C ALA A 124 -5.16 -3.83 -2.41
N CYS A 125 -5.75 -2.98 -3.24
CA CYS A 125 -5.09 -2.39 -4.41
C CYS A 125 -4.12 -1.26 -4.05
N LEU A 126 -4.32 -0.57 -2.93
CA LEU A 126 -3.37 0.43 -2.40
C LEU A 126 -2.13 -0.23 -1.81
N SER A 127 -2.22 -1.50 -1.40
CA SER A 127 -1.09 -2.27 -0.87
C SER A 127 -0.14 -2.79 -1.94
N TYR A 128 -0.55 -2.85 -3.22
CA TYR A 128 0.31 -3.26 -4.33
C TYR A 128 1.35 -2.18 -4.67
N PRO A 129 2.56 -2.57 -5.13
CA PRO A 129 3.06 -3.87 -5.52
C PRO A 129 3.70 -4.65 -4.37
N PHE A 130 3.77 -4.06 -3.19
CA PHE A 130 4.30 -4.66 -1.98
C PHE A 130 3.32 -5.72 -1.47
N ALA A 131 3.18 -6.82 -2.22
CA ALA A 131 2.53 -8.07 -1.82
C ALA A 131 1.07 -8.00 -1.32
N SER A 132 0.24 -9.01 -1.63
CA SER A 132 -0.96 -9.25 -0.83
C SER A 132 -0.54 -9.51 0.63
N GLU A 133 -1.43 -9.29 1.59
CA GLU A 133 -1.20 -9.55 3.01
C GLU A 133 -0.56 -10.93 3.26
N GLU A 134 -0.96 -11.96 2.51
CA GLU A 134 -0.38 -13.31 2.51
C GLU A 134 1.09 -13.38 2.07
N ILE A 135 1.47 -12.64 1.02
CA ILE A 135 2.85 -12.61 0.54
C ILE A 135 3.72 -11.78 1.50
N GLN A 136 3.13 -10.77 2.17
CA GLN A 136 3.80 -10.05 3.26
C GLN A 136 3.99 -10.94 4.48
N ILE A 137 3.05 -11.85 4.76
CA ILE A 137 3.18 -12.84 5.84
C ILE A 137 4.39 -13.75 5.60
N GLY A 138 4.68 -14.12 4.36
CA GLY A 138 5.88 -14.85 3.99
C GLY A 138 7.20 -14.08 4.22
N LEU A 139 7.17 -12.75 4.27
CA LEU A 139 8.34 -11.92 4.60
C LEU A 139 8.63 -11.91 6.10
N PHE A 140 7.62 -12.05 6.96
CA PHE A 140 7.82 -12.08 8.42
C PHE A 140 8.67 -13.28 8.89
N ASN A 141 8.79 -14.32 8.06
CA ASN A 141 9.50 -15.56 8.37
C ASN A 141 10.88 -15.67 7.71
N ARG A 142 11.34 -14.66 6.98
CA ARG A 142 12.67 -14.67 6.34
C ARG A 142 13.67 -13.91 7.19
N GLU A 143 14.80 -14.55 7.51
CA GLU A 143 15.97 -13.82 7.98
C GLU A 143 16.39 -12.81 6.90
N SER A 144 16.51 -11.55 7.29
CA SER A 144 17.02 -10.49 6.43
C SER A 144 18.35 -10.01 6.98
N ASN A 145 19.35 -9.92 6.11
CA ASN A 145 20.63 -9.28 6.45
C ASN A 145 20.54 -7.75 6.43
N HIS A 146 19.36 -7.17 6.17
CA HIS A 146 19.13 -5.74 6.23
C HIS A 146 18.61 -5.33 7.62
N PRO A 147 18.99 -4.14 8.12
CA PRO A 147 18.56 -3.66 9.43
C PRO A 147 17.06 -3.32 9.49
N TYR A 148 16.39 -3.24 8.34
CA TYR A 148 14.96 -2.96 8.19
C TYR A 148 14.32 -3.99 7.24
N PRO A 149 12.99 -4.21 7.33
CA PRO A 149 12.32 -5.15 6.43
C PRO A 149 12.38 -4.67 4.99
N GLN A 150 12.85 -5.52 4.09
CA GLN A 150 12.72 -5.28 2.66
C GLN A 150 11.34 -5.76 2.18
N PRO A 151 10.57 -4.92 1.49
CA PRO A 151 9.30 -5.35 0.96
C PRO A 151 9.52 -6.26 -0.25
N PHE A 152 8.60 -7.19 -0.47
CA PHE A 152 8.59 -7.98 -1.71
C PHE A 152 8.13 -7.10 -2.87
N ILE A 153 9.00 -6.91 -3.87
CA ILE A 153 8.69 -6.21 -5.12
C ILE A 153 8.74 -7.23 -6.25
N PRO A 154 7.64 -7.44 -7.00
CA PRO A 154 7.69 -8.29 -8.18
C PRO A 154 8.74 -7.79 -9.18
N HIS A 155 9.54 -8.69 -9.75
CA HIS A 155 10.64 -8.35 -10.68
C HIS A 155 10.21 -7.47 -11.86
N HIS A 156 8.95 -7.54 -12.28
CA HIS A 156 8.40 -6.75 -13.38
C HIS A 156 7.81 -5.39 -12.94
N CYS A 157 7.82 -5.07 -11.64
CA CYS A 157 7.21 -3.84 -11.13
C CYS A 157 8.22 -2.70 -11.01
N ILE A 158 8.40 -1.98 -12.10
CA ILE A 158 9.33 -0.82 -12.19
C ILE A 158 8.95 0.27 -11.19
N ALA A 159 7.65 0.56 -11.05
CA ALA A 159 7.14 1.54 -10.09
C ALA A 159 7.51 1.18 -8.64
N GLY A 160 7.43 -0.11 -8.28
CA GLY A 160 7.83 -0.59 -6.96
C GLY A 160 9.32 -0.39 -6.71
N TYR A 161 10.18 -0.69 -7.69
CA TYR A 161 11.62 -0.46 -7.57
C TYR A 161 11.99 1.03 -7.47
N LYS A 162 11.31 1.91 -8.22
CA LYS A 162 11.50 3.36 -8.11
C LYS A 162 11.12 3.87 -6.73
N ALA A 163 9.94 3.49 -6.23
CA ALA A 163 9.50 3.86 -4.88
C ALA A 163 10.48 3.34 -3.82
N TRP A 164 10.93 2.08 -3.96
CA TRP A 164 11.90 1.51 -3.05
C TRP A 164 13.23 2.25 -3.02
N LYS A 165 13.77 2.63 -4.18
CA LYS A 165 15.01 3.41 -4.26
C LYS A 165 14.92 4.73 -3.49
N ILE A 166 13.79 5.43 -3.62
CA ILE A 166 13.55 6.69 -2.91
C ILE A 166 13.46 6.46 -1.39
N ILE A 167 12.72 5.43 -0.98
CA ILE A 167 12.54 5.09 0.43
C ILE A 167 13.87 4.66 1.07
N SER A 168 14.63 3.78 0.41
CA SER A 168 15.91 3.29 0.92
C SER A 168 16.92 4.42 1.04
N GLN A 169 16.95 5.35 0.07
CA GLN A 169 17.79 6.54 0.15
C GLN A 169 17.45 7.40 1.39
N ALA A 170 16.16 7.63 1.66
CA ALA A 170 15.75 8.37 2.86
C ALA A 170 16.16 7.67 4.17
N ILE A 171 16.12 6.34 4.20
CA ILE A 171 16.59 5.55 5.34
C ILE A 171 18.11 5.69 5.51
N ASP A 172 18.87 5.58 4.42
CA ASP A 172 20.33 5.64 4.42
C ASP A 172 20.83 7.03 4.85
N GLU A 173 20.19 8.10 4.35
CA GLU A 173 20.47 9.48 4.75
C GLU A 173 20.19 9.71 6.24
N PHE A 174 19.07 9.19 6.75
CA PHE A 174 18.76 9.25 8.18
C PHE A 174 19.80 8.48 9.00
N ASN A 175 20.18 7.29 8.56
CA ASN A 175 21.16 6.45 9.26
C ASN A 175 22.54 7.10 9.29
N ALA A 176 23.00 7.67 8.16
CA ALA A 176 24.26 8.39 8.08
C ALA A 176 24.33 9.57 9.08
N LYS A 177 23.19 10.24 9.33
CA LYS A 177 23.11 11.37 10.25
C LYS A 177 22.93 10.98 11.72
N ASN A 178 22.25 9.87 12.00
CA ASN A 178 21.81 9.53 13.36
C ASN A 178 22.43 8.25 13.93
N GLY A 179 23.21 7.50 13.13
CA GLY A 179 23.81 6.23 13.55
C GLY A 179 22.81 5.09 13.84
N ARG A 180 21.55 5.24 13.38
CA ARG A 180 20.49 4.24 13.49
C ARG A 180 19.48 4.40 12.36
N ILE A 181 18.72 3.36 12.06
CA ILE A 181 17.57 3.44 11.16
C ILE A 181 16.43 4.28 11.77
N PRO A 182 15.60 4.95 10.95
CA PRO A 182 14.44 5.68 11.43
C PRO A 182 13.35 4.72 11.89
N LYS A 183 12.66 5.02 12.99
CA LYS A 183 11.42 4.35 13.35
C LYS A 183 10.37 4.57 12.25
N PRO A 184 9.36 3.69 12.10
CA PRO A 184 8.32 3.86 11.07
C PRO A 184 7.66 5.25 11.07
N ILE A 185 7.39 5.81 12.24
CA ILE A 185 6.82 7.16 12.37
C ILE A 185 7.80 8.26 11.90
N GLU A 186 9.10 8.12 12.16
CA GLU A 186 10.11 9.08 11.70
C GLU A 186 10.25 9.01 10.18
N LEU A 187 10.25 7.79 9.62
CA LEU A 187 10.30 7.58 8.19
C LEU A 187 9.05 8.15 7.48
N LEU A 188 7.86 8.00 8.07
CA LEU A 188 6.65 8.65 7.58
C LEU A 188 6.84 10.17 7.46
N GLU A 189 7.34 10.83 8.52
CA GLU A 189 7.53 12.29 8.52
C GLU A 189 8.56 12.75 7.49
N ILE A 190 9.66 12.00 7.32
CA ILE A 190 10.70 12.30 6.32
C ILE A 190 10.10 12.25 4.92
N LEU A 191 9.42 11.15 4.60
CA LEU A 191 8.83 10.93 3.28
C LEU A 191 7.68 11.90 3.01
N TRP A 192 6.79 12.12 3.97
CA TRP A 192 5.66 13.05 3.84
C TRP A 192 6.13 14.48 3.54
N ARG A 193 7.16 14.98 4.26
CA ARG A 193 7.72 16.31 3.99
C ARG A 193 8.34 16.40 2.60
N SER A 194 9.12 15.40 2.21
CA SER A 194 9.75 15.35 0.89
C SER A 194 8.72 15.39 -0.23
N LEU A 195 7.65 14.60 -0.11
CA LEU A 195 6.61 14.48 -1.12
C LEU A 195 5.70 15.73 -1.25
N ASN A 196 5.47 16.47 -0.16
CA ASN A 196 4.69 17.71 -0.22
C ASN A 196 5.48 18.94 -0.62
N ASN A 197 6.82 18.90 -0.52
CA ASN A 197 7.67 20.00 -0.99
C ASN A 197 7.88 19.96 -2.53
N ILE A 198 7.31 18.97 -3.22
CA ILE A 198 7.44 18.74 -4.67
C ILE A 198 6.12 19.09 -5.41
N GLN A 199 5.03 19.44 -4.69
CA GLN A 199 3.75 19.88 -5.25
C GLN A 199 3.62 21.40 -5.22
#